data_AF-A0AAE3KS54-F1
#
_entry.id   AF-A0AAE3KS54-F1
#
_cell.length_a   1.000
_cell.length_b   1.000
_cell.length_c   1.000
_cell.angle_alpha   90.00
_cell.angle_beta   90.00
_cell.angle_gamma   90.00
#
_symmetry.space_group_name_H-M   'P 1'
#
loop_
_entity.id
_entity.type
_entity.pdbx_description
1 polymer ?
#
loop_
_entity_poly.entity_id
_entity_poly.type
_entity_poly.pdbx_seq_one_letter_code
_entity_poly.pdbx_strand_id
1 'polypeptide(L)'
;MEKLIPFVQINLFLVVFYAIYWLFLRKETFHQVNRFYLIGSSVISVLLPFADLSSVKTWALAGQIQSLIYEYDLPELVVSQNTQHKLNWVLIISILYLTIVAFLFLKLAFGVARAYAIIQSPSFNESNAFSFFGVIKIDKKLPHFRTIRAHERVHTIQLHFLDLFFFELLTTVFWCNPVVYLYRATIKNLHEFLADEEASRTLPTVADYATLLLSKQFKIAPEHLFVQQFHKKSTLKIRIQMLLKGKSNNWAILKYGVVAPILFLAVLVSSVSCSDVTIDKPVTIDILESAKVVAPPPPPPPPIARLSSSENVGSKPIFTAVEQSPEFFGGQTEMYKYLGQNIQYPADAQRANVSGKVFVKFIVEDDGSIGNVEVMKGIGFGCDEEAIRVVKSMPRWKPGVQNGKNVRVYYNMPIVYRLD
;
A
#
# COMPACT_ATOMS: atom_id res chain seq x y z
N MET A 1 9.69 7.26 4.99
CA MET A 1 8.26 7.41 4.62
C MET A 1 7.61 6.05 4.40
N GLU A 2 8.28 5.13 3.70
CA GLU A 2 8.32 3.68 3.94
C GLU A 2 7.27 3.09 4.90
N LYS A 3 7.49 3.23 6.22
CA LYS A 3 6.66 2.63 7.28
C LYS A 3 5.20 3.13 7.33
N LEU A 4 4.88 4.26 6.70
CA LEU A 4 3.51 4.81 6.65
C LEU A 4 2.73 4.37 5.40
N ILE A 5 3.41 3.83 4.38
CA ILE A 5 2.79 3.40 3.12
C ILE A 5 1.67 2.38 3.36
N PRO A 6 1.88 1.30 4.16
CA PRO A 6 0.82 0.32 4.42
C PRO A 6 -0.40 0.97 5.11
N PHE A 7 -0.17 1.89 6.05
CA PHE A 7 -1.26 2.58 6.75
C PHE A 7 -2.13 3.40 5.79
N VAL A 8 -1.53 4.10 4.83
CA VAL A 8 -2.26 4.85 3.80
C VAL A 8 -3.02 3.91 2.86
N GLN A 9 -2.38 2.82 2.43
CA GLN A 9 -3.00 1.81 1.56
C GLN A 9 -4.25 1.19 2.22
N ILE A 10 -4.18 0.79 3.50
CA ILE A 10 -5.35 0.23 4.22
C ILE A 10 -6.51 1.22 4.23
N ASN A 11 -6.24 2.50 4.57
CA ASN A 11 -7.28 3.52 4.60
C ASN A 11 -7.90 3.75 3.22
N LEU A 12 -7.09 3.78 2.17
CA LEU A 12 -7.55 3.91 0.79
C LEU A 12 -8.46 2.72 0.40
N PHE A 13 -8.05 1.49 0.69
CA PHE A 13 -8.83 0.30 0.37
C PHE A 13 -10.17 0.27 1.12
N LEU A 14 -10.19 0.64 2.41
CA LEU A 14 -11.43 0.76 3.17
C LEU A 14 -12.41 1.75 2.52
N VAL A 15 -11.92 2.89 2.02
CA VAL A 15 -12.77 3.86 1.31
C VAL A 15 -13.30 3.28 0.00
N VAL A 16 -12.42 2.70 -0.83
CA VAL A 16 -12.78 2.16 -2.15
C VAL A 16 -13.80 1.03 -2.03
N PHE A 17 -13.56 0.05 -1.16
CA PHE A 17 -14.48 -1.08 -1.00
C PHE A 17 -15.84 -0.65 -0.43
N TYR A 18 -15.87 0.34 0.47
CA TYR A 18 -17.13 0.89 0.94
C TYR A 18 -17.87 1.68 -0.14
N ALA A 19 -17.17 2.43 -0.98
CA ALA A 19 -17.77 3.17 -2.08
C ALA A 19 -18.49 2.23 -3.05
N ILE A 20 -17.89 1.07 -3.36
CA ILE A 20 -18.53 0.01 -4.16
C ILE A 20 -19.84 -0.43 -3.50
N TYR A 21 -19.80 -0.73 -2.20
CA TYR A 21 -21.01 -1.08 -1.45
C TYR A 21 -22.09 -0.02 -1.58
N TRP A 22 -21.71 1.24 -1.34
CA TRP A 22 -22.65 2.36 -1.34
C TRP A 22 -23.28 2.62 -2.70
N LEU A 23 -22.53 2.44 -3.79
CA LEU A 23 -22.98 2.65 -5.16
C LEU A 23 -23.82 1.49 -5.69
N PHE A 24 -23.35 0.25 -5.54
CA PHE A 24 -23.90 -0.90 -6.25
C PHE A 24 -24.73 -1.82 -5.36
N LEU A 25 -24.34 -2.02 -4.10
CA LEU A 25 -24.83 -3.15 -3.29
C LEU A 25 -25.85 -2.75 -2.21
N ARG A 26 -25.82 -1.50 -1.73
CA ARG A 26 -26.68 -1.05 -0.61
C ARG A 26 -28.18 -1.20 -0.86
N LYS A 27 -28.58 -1.19 -2.14
CA LYS A 27 -29.98 -1.28 -2.55
C LYS A 27 -30.44 -2.72 -2.69
N GLU A 28 -29.55 -3.70 -2.67
CA GLU A 28 -29.89 -5.10 -2.87
C GLU A 28 -30.44 -5.73 -1.58
N THR A 29 -31.42 -6.61 -1.75
CA THR A 29 -32.10 -7.33 -0.65
C THR A 29 -31.38 -8.62 -0.25
N PHE A 30 -30.22 -8.92 -0.86
CA PHE A 30 -29.34 -10.03 -0.47
C PHE A 30 -28.56 -9.67 0.80
N HIS A 31 -29.27 -9.55 1.92
CA HIS A 31 -28.72 -9.02 3.16
C HIS A 31 -27.55 -9.85 3.71
N GLN A 32 -27.61 -11.19 3.58
CA GLN A 32 -26.49 -12.06 3.97
C GLN A 32 -25.24 -11.83 3.11
N VAL A 33 -25.39 -11.71 1.79
CA VAL A 33 -24.24 -11.51 0.90
C VAL A 33 -23.61 -10.14 1.14
N ASN A 34 -24.43 -9.12 1.37
CA ASN A 34 -23.97 -7.79 1.77
C ASN A 34 -23.18 -7.82 3.09
N ARG A 35 -23.56 -8.69 4.04
CA ARG A 35 -22.88 -8.84 5.33
C ARG A 35 -21.49 -9.42 5.13
N PHE A 36 -21.41 -10.54 4.41
CA PHE A 36 -20.13 -11.17 4.08
C PHE A 36 -19.24 -10.26 3.24
N TYR A 37 -19.80 -9.50 2.31
CA TYR A 37 -19.05 -8.51 1.54
C TYR A 37 -18.41 -7.45 2.45
N LEU A 38 -19.16 -6.83 3.36
CA LEU A 38 -18.64 -5.77 4.22
C LEU A 38 -17.54 -6.28 5.16
N ILE A 39 -17.75 -7.45 5.77
CA ILE A 39 -16.74 -8.07 6.64
C ILE A 39 -15.52 -8.47 5.81
N GLY A 40 -15.71 -9.24 4.74
CA GLY A 40 -14.62 -9.75 3.90
C GLY A 40 -13.79 -8.64 3.28
N SER A 41 -14.41 -7.63 2.69
CA SER A 41 -13.69 -6.49 2.09
C SER A 41 -12.89 -5.68 3.10
N SER A 42 -13.41 -5.49 4.32
CA SER A 42 -12.66 -4.80 5.39
C SER A 42 -11.45 -5.62 5.88
N VAL A 43 -11.58 -6.94 5.99
CA VAL A 43 -10.48 -7.84 6.34
C VAL A 43 -9.42 -7.83 5.23
N ILE A 44 -9.83 -7.96 3.97
CA ILE A 44 -8.94 -7.89 2.81
C ILE A 44 -8.20 -6.55 2.78
N SER A 45 -8.88 -5.42 3.05
CA SER A 45 -8.25 -4.10 3.08
C SER A 45 -7.09 -4.01 4.08
N VAL A 46 -7.23 -4.67 5.24
CA VAL A 46 -6.20 -4.68 6.29
C VAL A 46 -5.08 -5.65 5.95
N LEU A 47 -5.39 -6.84 5.41
CA LEU A 47 -4.41 -7.89 5.17
C LEU A 47 -3.59 -7.68 3.89
N LEU A 48 -4.18 -7.08 2.85
CA LEU A 48 -3.61 -7.01 1.51
C LEU A 48 -2.26 -6.27 1.44
N PRO A 49 -2.04 -5.14 2.14
CA PRO A 49 -0.73 -4.49 2.23
C PRO A 49 0.39 -5.32 2.89
N PHE A 50 0.04 -6.35 3.66
CA PHE A 50 1.00 -7.24 4.33
C PHE A 50 1.19 -8.57 3.59
N ALA A 51 0.44 -8.81 2.52
CA ALA A 51 0.56 -10.02 1.72
C ALA A 51 1.75 -9.88 0.75
N ASP A 52 2.70 -10.82 0.81
CA ASP A 52 3.76 -10.91 -0.19
C ASP A 52 3.17 -11.42 -1.51
N LEU A 53 2.85 -10.48 -2.40
CA LEU A 53 2.27 -10.73 -3.72
C LEU A 53 3.32 -10.63 -4.84
N SER A 54 4.61 -10.80 -4.50
CA SER A 54 5.73 -10.77 -5.44
C SER A 54 5.58 -11.72 -6.64
N SER A 55 4.95 -12.88 -6.47
CA SER A 55 4.68 -13.82 -7.56
C SER A 55 3.63 -13.29 -8.57
N VAL A 56 2.61 -12.59 -8.08
CA VAL A 56 1.61 -11.93 -8.94
C VAL A 56 2.26 -10.75 -9.66
N LYS A 57 3.19 -10.05 -8.99
CA LYS A 57 4.00 -8.96 -9.58
C LYS A 57 4.83 -9.46 -10.76
N THR A 58 5.56 -10.56 -10.62
CA THR A 58 6.36 -11.11 -11.72
C THR A 58 5.49 -11.54 -12.88
N TRP A 59 4.35 -12.19 -12.63
CA TRP A 59 3.45 -12.62 -13.71
C TRP A 59 2.72 -11.44 -14.39
N ALA A 60 2.23 -10.47 -13.62
CA ALA A 60 1.48 -9.33 -14.15
C ALA A 60 2.38 -8.31 -14.88
N LEU A 61 3.64 -8.15 -14.45
CA LEU A 61 4.61 -7.25 -15.06
C LEU A 61 5.56 -7.94 -16.05
N ALA A 62 5.57 -9.28 -16.13
CA ALA A 62 6.39 -10.05 -17.08
C ALA A 62 6.16 -9.66 -18.56
N GLY A 63 5.05 -8.99 -18.88
CA GLY A 63 4.74 -8.56 -20.24
C GLY A 63 5.31 -7.21 -20.68
N GLN A 64 5.89 -6.37 -19.81
CA GLN A 64 6.12 -4.96 -20.17
C GLN A 64 7.48 -4.32 -19.91
N ILE A 65 8.45 -4.94 -19.23
CA ILE A 65 9.82 -4.40 -19.18
C ILE A 65 10.85 -5.53 -19.23
N GLN A 66 11.08 -6.04 -20.43
CA GLN A 66 12.34 -6.71 -20.80
C GLN A 66 13.08 -5.83 -21.82
N SER A 67 13.30 -4.56 -21.51
CA SER A 67 14.35 -3.79 -22.17
C SER A 67 15.59 -3.87 -21.29
N LEU A 68 16.54 -4.66 -21.77
CA LEU A 68 17.89 -4.86 -21.26
C LEU A 68 18.55 -3.54 -20.81
N ILE A 69 18.47 -3.25 -19.51
CA ILE A 69 19.44 -2.41 -18.84
C ILE A 69 20.04 -3.31 -17.78
N TYR A 70 21.25 -3.80 -18.03
CA TYR A 70 22.12 -4.25 -16.95
C TYR A 70 22.45 -3.00 -16.14
N GLU A 71 21.63 -2.72 -15.14
CA GLU A 71 21.96 -1.75 -14.11
C GLU A 71 23.01 -2.42 -13.23
N TYR A 72 24.28 -2.10 -13.49
CA TYR A 72 25.34 -2.40 -12.53
C TYR A 72 25.05 -1.56 -11.29
N ASP A 73 24.61 -2.23 -10.24
CA ASP A 73 24.40 -1.63 -8.93
C ASP A 73 25.78 -1.27 -8.37
N LEU A 74 26.10 0.02 -8.43
CA LEU A 74 27.36 0.56 -7.95
C LEU A 74 27.18 0.89 -6.47
N PRO A 75 28.08 0.43 -5.58
CA PRO A 75 28.01 0.80 -4.17
C PRO A 75 28.14 2.32 -4.04
N GLU A 76 27.06 2.95 -3.59
CA GLU A 76 26.98 4.39 -3.33
C GLU A 76 27.94 4.72 -2.15
N LEU A 77 28.96 5.54 -2.41
CA LEU A 77 29.88 5.97 -1.37
C LEU A 77 29.21 7.08 -0.55
N VAL A 78 28.49 6.69 0.51
CA VAL A 78 27.86 7.64 1.43
C VAL A 78 28.91 8.19 2.38
N VAL A 79 29.39 9.42 2.12
CA VAL A 79 30.09 10.21 3.13
C VAL A 79 29.05 10.65 4.16
N SER A 80 28.94 9.88 5.24
CA SER A 80 28.04 10.19 6.35
C SER A 80 28.58 11.37 7.14
N GLN A 81 28.04 12.57 6.90
CA GLN A 81 28.10 13.61 7.92
C GLN A 81 27.13 13.25 9.05
N ASN A 82 27.65 13.25 10.28
CA ASN A 82 26.91 13.02 11.51
C ASN A 82 25.74 14.01 11.57
N THR A 83 24.54 13.56 11.22
CA THR A 83 23.35 14.40 11.24
C THR A 83 23.01 14.61 12.70
N GLN A 84 23.26 15.82 13.21
CA GLN A 84 22.63 16.26 14.46
C GLN A 84 21.15 15.91 14.40
N HIS A 85 20.63 15.28 15.46
CA HIS A 85 19.26 14.80 15.59
C HIS A 85 18.23 15.87 15.17
N LYS A 86 17.87 15.93 13.88
CA LYS A 86 16.65 16.58 13.44
C LYS A 86 15.52 15.77 14.07
N LEU A 87 14.69 16.44 14.88
CA LEU A 87 13.51 15.87 15.51
C LEU A 87 12.70 15.10 14.46
N ASN A 88 12.61 13.78 14.63
CA ASN A 88 11.92 12.92 13.69
C ASN A 88 10.40 13.04 13.91
N TRP A 89 9.79 14.00 13.22
CA TRP A 89 8.34 14.25 13.30
C TRP A 89 7.50 13.00 13.02
N VAL A 90 7.97 12.09 12.16
CA VAL A 90 7.27 10.82 11.89
C VAL A 90 7.19 9.96 13.14
N LEU A 91 8.27 9.89 13.93
CA LEU A 91 8.27 9.16 15.20
C LEU A 91 7.29 9.79 16.20
N ILE A 92 7.31 11.11 16.33
CA ILE A 92 6.41 11.83 17.27
C ILE A 92 4.95 11.61 16.90
N ILE A 93 4.59 11.76 15.62
CA ILE A 93 3.21 11.55 15.14
C ILE A 93 2.80 10.09 15.35
N SER A 94 3.70 9.13 15.12
CA SER A 94 3.43 7.71 15.35
C SER A 94 3.17 7.41 16.83
N ILE A 95 3.98 7.97 17.74
CA ILE A 95 3.77 7.82 19.19
C ILE A 95 2.44 8.43 19.60
N LEU A 96 2.14 9.66 19.16
CA LEU A 96 0.87 10.33 19.45
C LEU A 96 -0.32 9.49 18.96
N TYR A 97 -0.26 8.99 17.73
CA TYR A 97 -1.30 8.13 17.18
C TYR A 97 -1.51 6.86 18.02
N LEU A 98 -0.42 6.15 18.38
CA LEU A 98 -0.48 4.96 19.22
C LEU A 98 -1.05 5.25 20.62
N THR A 99 -0.74 6.41 21.21
CA THR A 99 -1.31 6.80 22.51
C THR A 99 -2.82 6.99 22.46
N ILE A 100 -3.33 7.62 21.39
CA ILE A 100 -4.77 7.80 21.17
C ILE A 100 -5.43 6.43 20.97
N VAL A 101 -4.85 5.57 20.14
CA VAL A 101 -5.36 4.21 19.91
C VAL A 101 -5.41 3.43 21.23
N ALA A 102 -4.34 3.46 22.04
CA ALA A 102 -4.30 2.79 23.34
C ALA A 102 -5.39 3.31 24.30
N PHE A 103 -5.61 4.63 24.34
CA PHE A 103 -6.70 5.22 25.12
C PHE A 103 -8.09 4.77 24.64
N LEU A 104 -8.31 4.72 23.32
CA LEU A 104 -9.58 4.25 22.75
C LEU A 104 -9.80 2.75 23.00
N PHE A 105 -8.74 1.94 22.99
CA PHE A 105 -8.80 0.54 23.39
C PHE A 105 -9.18 0.37 24.86
N LEU A 106 -8.62 1.19 25.75
CA LEU A 106 -8.99 1.17 27.17
C LEU A 106 -10.46 1.56 27.37
N LYS A 107 -10.93 2.58 26.65
CA LYS A 107 -12.35 2.99 26.62
C LYS A 107 -13.24 1.85 26.12
N LEU A 108 -12.83 1.13 25.07
CA LEU A 108 -13.55 -0.03 24.55
C LEU A 108 -13.61 -1.16 25.59
N ALA A 109 -12.48 -1.51 26.21
CA ALA A 109 -12.39 -2.53 27.25
C ALA A 109 -13.30 -2.21 28.44
N PHE A 110 -13.29 -0.96 28.91
CA PHE A 110 -14.18 -0.50 29.98
C PHE A 110 -15.66 -0.58 29.57
N GLY A 111 -15.98 -0.21 28.32
CA GLY A 111 -17.33 -0.33 27.78
C GLY A 111 -17.84 -1.78 27.76
N VAL A 112 -16.98 -2.72 27.35
CA VAL A 112 -17.29 -4.16 27.36
C VAL A 112 -17.46 -4.68 28.79
N ALA A 113 -16.55 -4.31 29.71
CA ALA A 113 -16.63 -4.71 31.12
C ALA A 113 -17.92 -4.20 31.79
N ARG A 114 -18.30 -2.94 31.54
CA ARG A 114 -19.56 -2.37 32.02
C ARG A 114 -20.77 -3.11 31.44
N ALA A 115 -20.75 -3.43 30.15
CA ALA A 115 -21.85 -4.14 29.52
C ALA A 115 -21.99 -5.57 30.09
N TYR A 116 -20.87 -6.26 30.32
CA TYR A 116 -20.84 -7.56 31.00
C TYR A 116 -21.40 -7.47 32.42
N ALA A 117 -21.01 -6.45 33.20
CA ALA A 117 -21.53 -6.22 34.55
C ALA A 117 -23.06 -6.00 34.56
N ILE A 118 -23.61 -5.26 33.58
CA ILE A 118 -25.06 -5.05 33.45
C ILE A 118 -25.78 -6.37 33.13
N ILE A 119 -25.22 -7.21 32.27
CA ILE A 119 -25.82 -8.53 31.94
C ILE A 119 -25.91 -9.42 33.18
N GLN A 120 -24.89 -9.39 34.04
CA GLN A 120 -24.84 -10.17 35.27
C GLN A 120 -25.71 -9.60 36.40
N SER A 121 -26.08 -8.32 36.33
CA SER A 121 -26.94 -7.72 37.34
C SER A 121 -28.35 -8.34 37.33
N PRO A 122 -28.92 -8.70 38.50
CA PRO A 122 -30.24 -9.33 38.61
C PRO A 122 -31.40 -8.34 38.42
N SER A 123 -31.13 -7.03 38.38
CA SER A 123 -32.17 -5.98 38.25
C SER A 123 -32.60 -5.80 36.80
N PHE A 124 -33.48 -6.68 36.33
CA PHE A 124 -34.12 -6.53 35.02
C PHE A 124 -35.32 -5.57 35.11
N ASN A 125 -35.24 -4.41 34.45
CA ASN A 125 -36.40 -3.52 34.28
C ASN A 125 -37.43 -4.19 33.36
N GLU A 126 -38.67 -4.32 33.83
CA GLU A 126 -39.79 -5.08 33.26
C GLU A 126 -40.36 -4.56 31.92
N SER A 127 -39.58 -3.90 31.06
CA SER A 127 -40.15 -3.24 29.87
C SER A 127 -39.36 -3.39 28.57
N ASN A 128 -38.21 -4.07 28.59
CA ASN A 128 -37.34 -4.15 27.42
C ASN A 128 -37.00 -5.59 27.00
N ALA A 129 -36.89 -5.81 25.69
CA ALA A 129 -36.30 -7.00 25.10
C ALA A 129 -34.88 -6.66 24.64
N PHE A 130 -33.91 -7.51 24.95
CA PHE A 130 -32.51 -7.30 24.58
C PHE A 130 -31.82 -8.64 24.33
N SER A 131 -31.12 -8.71 23.20
CA SER A 131 -30.17 -9.76 22.87
C SER A 131 -28.75 -9.19 22.79
N PHE A 132 -27.84 -9.69 23.61
CA PHE A 132 -26.44 -9.25 23.60
C PHE A 132 -25.52 -10.33 24.17
N PHE A 133 -24.34 -10.49 23.58
CA PHE A 133 -23.41 -11.60 23.87
C PHE A 133 -24.08 -12.99 23.85
N GLY A 134 -25.06 -13.18 22.96
CA GLY A 134 -25.78 -14.44 22.83
C GLY A 134 -26.77 -14.76 23.96
N VAL A 135 -26.99 -13.81 24.88
CA VAL A 135 -28.00 -13.92 25.94
C VAL A 135 -29.25 -13.14 25.51
N ILE A 136 -30.40 -13.81 25.53
CA ILE A 136 -31.70 -13.21 25.21
C ILE A 136 -32.46 -13.01 26.53
N LYS A 137 -32.74 -11.75 26.90
CA LYS A 137 -33.64 -11.41 28.00
C LYS A 137 -34.86 -10.69 27.43
N ILE A 138 -36.03 -11.30 27.59
CA ILE A 138 -37.31 -10.76 27.11
C ILE A 138 -38.35 -10.95 28.21
N ASP A 139 -39.06 -9.89 28.54
CA ASP A 139 -40.23 -10.00 29.41
C ASP A 139 -41.34 -10.82 28.72
N LYS A 140 -41.81 -11.86 29.41
CA LYS A 140 -42.88 -12.76 28.95
C LYS A 140 -44.24 -12.06 28.89
N LYS A 141 -44.41 -10.90 29.55
CA LYS A 141 -45.66 -10.13 29.59
C LYS A 141 -45.88 -9.24 28.34
N LEU A 142 -44.91 -9.13 27.44
CA LEU A 142 -45.01 -8.25 26.26
C LEU A 142 -45.97 -8.82 25.19
N PRO A 143 -46.83 -7.98 24.58
CA PRO A 143 -47.65 -8.40 23.44
C PRO A 143 -46.75 -8.77 22.25
N HIS A 144 -47.18 -9.73 21.43
CA HIS A 144 -46.41 -10.29 20.31
C HIS A 144 -45.04 -10.89 20.70
N PHE A 145 -44.93 -11.42 21.91
CA PHE A 145 -43.72 -12.06 22.44
C PHE A 145 -43.03 -13.03 21.48
N ARG A 146 -43.80 -13.86 20.74
CA ARG A 146 -43.25 -14.83 19.78
C ARG A 146 -42.47 -14.15 18.65
N THR A 147 -43.01 -13.06 18.10
CA THR A 147 -42.39 -12.25 17.04
C THR A 147 -41.14 -11.53 17.54
N ILE A 148 -41.22 -10.93 18.73
CA ILE A 148 -40.08 -10.25 19.37
C ILE A 148 -38.97 -11.26 19.65
N ARG A 149 -39.31 -12.43 20.19
CA ARG A 149 -38.34 -13.51 20.43
C ARG A 149 -37.69 -14.01 19.15
N ALA A 150 -38.45 -14.14 18.05
CA ALA A 150 -37.90 -14.53 16.76
C ALA A 150 -36.87 -13.51 16.26
N HIS A 151 -37.17 -12.21 16.39
CA HIS A 151 -36.24 -11.12 16.07
C HIS A 151 -34.94 -11.21 16.90
N GLU A 152 -35.05 -11.25 18.24
CA GLU A 152 -33.89 -11.33 19.14
C GLU A 152 -33.06 -12.60 18.93
N ARG A 153 -33.72 -13.72 18.59
CA ARG A 153 -33.06 -15.00 18.33
C ARG A 153 -32.10 -14.93 17.15
N VAL A 154 -32.42 -14.15 16.11
CA VAL A 154 -31.55 -13.99 14.94
C VAL A 154 -30.21 -13.36 15.32
N HIS A 155 -30.21 -12.35 16.20
CA HIS A 155 -28.97 -11.70 16.66
C HIS A 155 -28.04 -12.67 17.40
N THR A 156 -28.63 -13.60 18.16
CA THR A 156 -27.88 -14.62 18.87
C THR A 156 -27.36 -15.72 17.93
N ILE A 157 -28.22 -16.29 17.07
CA ILE A 157 -27.85 -17.40 16.18
C ILE A 157 -26.80 -16.97 15.15
N GLN A 158 -26.95 -15.77 14.57
CA GLN A 158 -26.03 -15.27 13.56
C GLN A 158 -24.78 -14.58 14.16
N LEU A 159 -24.67 -14.59 15.50
CA LEU A 159 -23.55 -14.02 16.25
C LEU A 159 -23.26 -12.55 15.89
N HIS A 160 -24.31 -11.74 15.73
CA HIS A 160 -24.19 -10.34 15.30
C HIS A 160 -23.30 -9.48 16.23
N PHE A 161 -23.13 -9.90 17.49
CA PHE A 161 -22.22 -9.24 18.43
C PHE A 161 -20.74 -9.31 17.98
N LEU A 162 -20.34 -10.39 17.28
CA LEU A 162 -18.97 -10.56 16.81
C LEU A 162 -18.65 -9.54 15.73
N ASP A 163 -19.56 -9.35 14.76
CA ASP A 163 -19.37 -8.35 13.71
C ASP A 163 -19.32 -6.94 14.29
N LEU A 164 -20.20 -6.63 15.26
CA LEU A 164 -20.21 -5.32 15.93
C LEU A 164 -18.90 -5.09 16.67
N PHE A 165 -18.38 -6.09 17.38
CA PHE A 165 -17.10 -6.03 18.07
C PHE A 165 -15.93 -5.85 17.08
N PHE A 166 -15.94 -6.58 15.96
CA PHE A 166 -14.94 -6.44 14.90
C PHE A 166 -14.92 -5.02 14.32
N PHE A 167 -16.07 -4.44 13.98
CA PHE A 167 -16.11 -3.07 13.46
C PHE A 167 -15.81 -2.02 14.52
N GLU A 168 -16.08 -2.30 15.81
CA GLU A 168 -15.63 -1.46 16.93
C GLU A 168 -14.10 -1.47 17.08
N LEU A 169 -13.46 -2.63 16.93
CA LEU A 169 -12.00 -2.76 16.86
C LEU A 169 -11.44 -1.98 15.68
N LEU A 170 -12.00 -2.18 14.49
CA LEU A 170 -11.56 -1.53 13.26
C LEU A 170 -11.62 0.00 13.39
N THR A 171 -12.72 0.54 13.94
CA THR A 171 -12.85 1.97 14.20
C THR A 171 -11.96 2.50 15.32
N THR A 172 -11.54 1.65 16.26
CA THR A 172 -10.62 2.05 17.33
C THR A 172 -9.23 2.25 16.76
N VAL A 173 -8.80 1.34 15.89
CA VAL A 173 -7.54 1.45 15.17
C VAL A 173 -7.61 2.60 14.17
N PHE A 174 -8.53 2.56 13.20
CA PHE A 174 -8.62 3.55 12.12
C PHE A 174 -9.56 4.72 12.46
N TRP A 175 -9.49 5.25 13.68
CA TRP A 175 -10.43 6.24 14.21
C TRP A 175 -10.53 7.54 13.41
N CYS A 176 -9.45 7.90 12.70
CA CYS A 176 -9.38 9.10 11.86
C CYS A 176 -10.10 8.93 10.51
N ASN A 177 -10.44 7.70 10.11
CA ASN A 177 -11.12 7.43 8.86
C ASN A 177 -12.64 7.48 9.07
N PRO A 178 -13.39 8.41 8.46
CA PRO A 178 -14.83 8.51 8.65
C PRO A 178 -15.60 7.29 8.11
N VAL A 179 -15.03 6.58 7.13
CA VAL A 179 -15.70 5.46 6.44
C VAL A 179 -15.89 4.25 7.37
N VAL A 180 -15.00 4.04 8.34
CA VAL A 180 -15.16 2.93 9.30
C VAL A 180 -16.39 3.09 10.20
N TYR A 181 -16.82 4.33 10.48
CA TYR A 181 -18.08 4.59 11.19
C TYR A 181 -19.29 4.30 10.30
N LEU A 182 -19.16 4.53 8.98
CA LEU A 182 -20.19 4.18 8.01
C LEU A 182 -20.34 2.66 7.85
N TYR A 183 -19.23 1.91 7.85
CA TYR A 183 -19.24 0.44 7.94
C TYR A 183 -20.01 -0.02 9.19
N ARG A 184 -19.67 0.52 10.36
CA ARG A 184 -20.35 0.17 11.63
C ARG A 184 -21.85 0.50 11.60
N ALA A 185 -22.24 1.65 11.07
CA ALA A 185 -23.66 2.00 10.94
C ALA A 185 -24.39 1.07 9.96
N THR A 186 -23.72 0.69 8.87
CA THR A 186 -24.28 -0.17 7.83
C THR A 186 -24.46 -1.60 8.30
N ILE A 187 -23.46 -2.20 8.98
CA ILE A 187 -23.57 -3.58 9.48
C ILE A 187 -24.71 -3.69 10.50
N LYS A 188 -24.90 -2.66 11.34
CA LYS A 188 -26.01 -2.59 12.28
C LYS A 188 -27.36 -2.59 11.57
N ASN A 189 -27.52 -1.75 10.55
CA ASN A 189 -28.76 -1.75 9.75
C ASN A 189 -29.00 -3.11 9.09
N LEU A 190 -27.95 -3.77 8.62
CA LEU A 190 -28.04 -5.07 7.98
C LEU A 190 -28.47 -6.18 8.94
N HIS A 191 -27.97 -6.15 10.17
CA HIS A 191 -28.42 -7.03 11.25
C HIS A 191 -29.92 -6.85 11.54
N GLU A 192 -30.38 -5.60 11.62
CA GLU A 192 -31.80 -5.30 11.81
C GLU A 192 -32.64 -5.80 10.63
N PHE A 193 -32.19 -5.65 9.38
CA PHE A 193 -32.92 -6.16 8.21
C PHE A 193 -33.04 -7.69 8.22
N LEU A 194 -31.97 -8.40 8.61
CA LEU A 194 -31.99 -9.86 8.72
C LEU A 194 -32.94 -10.34 9.83
N ALA A 195 -32.92 -9.66 10.97
CA ALA A 195 -33.81 -9.95 12.08
C ALA A 195 -35.28 -9.59 11.75
N ASP A 196 -35.51 -8.49 11.04
CA ASP A 196 -36.83 -8.06 10.56
C ASP A 196 -37.40 -9.01 9.51
N GLU A 197 -36.59 -9.49 8.57
CA GLU A 197 -37.02 -10.44 7.55
C GLU A 197 -37.55 -11.72 8.20
N GLU A 198 -36.80 -12.30 9.14
CA GLU A 198 -37.20 -13.54 9.82
C GLU A 198 -38.37 -13.34 10.78
N ALA A 199 -38.39 -12.24 11.55
CA ALA A 199 -39.47 -11.95 12.47
C ALA A 199 -40.80 -11.68 11.75
N SER A 200 -40.75 -11.04 10.57
CA SER A 200 -41.95 -10.76 9.77
C SER A 200 -42.71 -12.01 9.34
N ARG A 201 -42.01 -13.16 9.21
CA ARG A 201 -42.61 -14.47 8.87
C ARG A 201 -43.48 -15.04 9.98
N THR A 202 -43.39 -14.50 11.21
CA THR A 202 -44.20 -14.95 12.35
C THR A 202 -45.60 -14.35 12.40
N LEU A 203 -45.85 -13.30 11.60
CA LEU A 203 -47.15 -12.63 11.50
C LEU A 203 -47.79 -12.92 10.13
N PRO A 204 -49.13 -12.79 10.00
CA PRO A 204 -49.82 -13.06 8.74
C PRO A 204 -49.39 -12.13 7.60
N THR A 205 -49.19 -10.84 7.92
CA THR A 205 -48.81 -9.83 6.93
C THR A 205 -47.55 -9.07 7.36
N VAL A 206 -46.69 -8.74 6.40
CA VAL A 206 -45.51 -7.89 6.61
C VAL A 206 -45.92 -6.49 7.12
N ALA A 207 -47.08 -5.99 6.71
CA ALA A 207 -47.64 -4.73 7.20
C ALA A 207 -47.94 -4.76 8.71
N ASP A 208 -48.45 -5.88 9.24
CA ASP A 208 -48.72 -6.06 10.67
C ASP A 208 -47.42 -6.01 11.49
N TYR A 209 -46.33 -6.54 10.92
CA TYR A 209 -45.01 -6.42 11.53
C TYR A 209 -44.51 -4.96 11.50
N ALA A 210 -44.71 -4.23 10.40
CA ALA A 210 -44.31 -2.83 10.30
C ALA A 210 -45.08 -1.94 11.31
N THR A 211 -46.37 -2.18 11.53
CA THR A 211 -47.15 -1.46 12.56
C THR A 211 -46.68 -1.80 13.98
N LEU A 212 -46.28 -3.06 14.22
CA LEU A 212 -45.66 -3.47 15.49
C LEU A 212 -44.35 -2.70 15.74
N LEU A 213 -43.45 -2.62 14.76
CA LEU A 213 -42.21 -1.84 14.86
C LEU A 213 -42.49 -0.35 15.15
N LEU A 214 -43.46 0.23 14.44
CA LEU A 214 -43.86 1.62 14.61
C LEU A 214 -44.41 1.89 16.02
N SER A 215 -45.33 1.03 16.49
CA SER A 215 -45.95 1.16 17.81
C SER A 215 -44.95 1.03 18.97
N LYS A 216 -43.93 0.16 18.83
CA LYS A 216 -42.83 0.05 19.79
C LYS A 216 -42.02 1.35 19.90
N GLN A 217 -41.75 2.01 18.78
CA GLN A 217 -40.95 3.24 18.76
C GLN A 217 -41.71 4.45 19.34
N PHE A 218 -43.04 4.52 19.14
CA PHE A 218 -43.86 5.65 19.58
C PHE A 218 -44.41 5.55 21.01
N LYS A 219 -44.40 4.37 21.64
CA LYS A 219 -44.78 4.23 23.07
C LYS A 219 -43.78 4.84 24.05
N ILE A 220 -42.74 5.53 23.56
CA ILE A 220 -41.66 6.12 24.37
C ILE A 220 -41.40 7.57 23.91
N ALA A 221 -42.04 8.56 24.54
CA ALA A 221 -41.44 9.83 25.03
C ALA A 221 -42.49 10.93 25.29
N PRO A 222 -42.38 11.68 26.42
CA PRO A 222 -42.06 13.11 26.28
C PRO A 222 -41.32 13.75 27.48
N GLU A 223 -40.06 13.39 27.79
CA GLU A 223 -39.30 14.13 28.85
C GLU A 223 -38.02 14.83 28.37
N HIS A 224 -37.41 14.42 27.24
CA HIS A 224 -36.15 15.02 26.76
C HIS A 224 -36.16 15.22 25.24
N LEU A 225 -36.86 16.27 24.80
CA LEU A 225 -37.17 16.52 23.39
C LEU A 225 -36.15 17.38 22.62
N PHE A 226 -35.14 18.00 23.26
CA PHE A 226 -34.34 19.03 22.57
C PHE A 226 -32.91 18.66 22.12
N VAL A 227 -32.31 17.55 22.55
CA VAL A 227 -30.87 17.28 22.20
C VAL A 227 -30.63 15.92 21.51
N GLN A 228 -31.55 14.96 21.57
CA GLN A 228 -31.29 13.59 21.05
C GLN A 228 -32.16 13.15 19.85
N GLN A 229 -33.08 13.99 19.35
CA GLN A 229 -34.06 13.58 18.33
C GLN A 229 -33.59 13.66 16.87
N PHE A 230 -32.50 14.37 16.56
CA PHE A 230 -32.06 14.53 15.17
C PHE A 230 -31.28 13.32 14.62
N HIS A 231 -30.79 12.41 15.47
CA HIS A 231 -29.95 11.29 15.02
C HIS A 231 -30.62 9.91 14.96
N LYS A 232 -31.83 9.71 15.53
CA LYS A 232 -32.50 8.38 15.56
C LYS A 232 -33.62 8.19 14.53
N LYS A 233 -34.16 9.25 13.93
CA LYS A 233 -35.33 9.17 13.02
C LYS A 233 -35.07 8.43 11.69
N SER A 234 -33.81 8.19 11.29
CA SER A 234 -33.51 7.56 9.99
C SER A 234 -33.57 6.02 9.99
N THR A 235 -33.28 5.34 11.10
CA THR A 235 -33.12 3.86 11.10
C THR A 235 -34.45 3.13 10.92
N LEU A 236 -35.51 3.54 11.62
CA LEU A 236 -36.84 2.94 11.49
C LEU A 236 -37.39 3.09 10.06
N LYS A 237 -37.24 4.29 9.48
CA LYS A 237 -37.62 4.53 8.08
C LYS A 237 -36.90 3.57 7.13
N ILE A 238 -35.59 3.42 7.29
CA ILE A 238 -34.79 2.52 6.43
C ILE A 238 -35.21 1.06 6.63
N ARG A 239 -35.46 0.62 7.88
CA ARG A 239 -35.95 -0.73 8.19
C ARG A 239 -37.30 -1.02 7.52
N ILE A 240 -38.29 -0.15 7.69
CA ILE A 240 -39.61 -0.30 7.06
C ILE A 240 -39.49 -0.27 5.53
N GLN A 241 -38.68 0.64 4.99
CA GLN A 241 -38.46 0.72 3.54
C GLN A 241 -37.84 -0.55 2.97
N MET A 242 -36.87 -1.17 3.66
CA MET A 242 -36.25 -2.42 3.21
C MET A 242 -37.14 -3.64 3.44
N LEU A 243 -37.91 -3.65 4.52
CA LEU A 243 -38.89 -4.69 4.84
C LEU A 243 -40.01 -4.78 3.80
N LEU A 244 -40.53 -3.63 3.35
CA LEU A 244 -41.61 -3.56 2.34
C LEU A 244 -41.10 -3.66 0.90
N LYS A 245 -39.78 -3.73 0.70
CA LYS A 245 -39.19 -3.78 -0.63
C LYS A 245 -39.36 -5.18 -1.24
N GLY A 246 -39.73 -5.23 -2.52
CA GLY A 246 -39.72 -6.47 -3.28
C GLY A 246 -38.32 -7.10 -3.37
N LYS A 247 -38.26 -8.43 -3.44
CA LYS A 247 -36.99 -9.16 -3.56
C LYS A 247 -36.25 -8.71 -4.83
N SER A 248 -34.93 -8.56 -4.69
CA SER A 248 -34.04 -8.24 -5.79
C SER A 248 -34.04 -9.38 -6.80
N ASN A 249 -33.95 -9.04 -8.08
CA ASN A 249 -33.76 -10.03 -9.14
C ASN A 249 -32.45 -10.79 -8.91
N ASN A 250 -32.43 -12.10 -9.17
CA ASN A 250 -31.22 -12.93 -9.07
C ASN A 250 -30.08 -12.41 -9.96
N TRP A 251 -30.38 -11.74 -11.09
CA TRP A 251 -29.37 -11.07 -11.93
C TRP A 251 -28.59 -9.97 -11.20
N ALA A 252 -29.14 -9.39 -10.13
CA ALA A 252 -28.41 -8.40 -9.34
C ALA A 252 -27.21 -9.02 -8.58
N ILE A 253 -27.12 -10.36 -8.45
CA ILE A 253 -25.96 -11.03 -7.89
C ILE A 253 -24.69 -10.83 -8.75
N LEU A 254 -24.84 -10.59 -10.06
CA LEU A 254 -23.70 -10.32 -10.93
C LEU A 254 -23.01 -8.99 -10.60
N LYS A 255 -23.70 -8.05 -9.93
CA LYS A 255 -23.10 -6.78 -9.49
C LYS A 255 -21.97 -7.00 -8.49
N TYR A 256 -21.98 -8.11 -7.74
CA TYR A 256 -20.89 -8.48 -6.84
C TYR A 256 -19.62 -8.87 -7.61
N GLY A 257 -19.73 -9.21 -8.91
CA GLY A 257 -18.59 -9.45 -9.79
C GLY A 257 -17.71 -8.22 -10.01
N VAL A 258 -18.22 -7.00 -9.81
CA VAL A 258 -17.46 -5.73 -9.91
C VAL A 258 -16.32 -5.66 -8.89
N VAL A 259 -16.41 -6.45 -7.81
CA VAL A 259 -15.40 -6.51 -6.75
C VAL A 259 -14.10 -7.15 -7.25
N ALA A 260 -14.17 -8.14 -8.15
CA ALA A 260 -13.01 -8.86 -8.65
C ALA A 260 -11.99 -7.98 -9.39
N PRO A 261 -12.36 -7.16 -10.40
CA PRO A 261 -11.39 -6.30 -11.09
C PRO A 261 -10.81 -5.22 -10.16
N ILE A 262 -11.59 -4.73 -9.18
CA ILE A 262 -11.10 -3.73 -8.23
C ILE A 262 -10.15 -4.36 -7.21
N LEU A 263 -10.42 -5.59 -6.78
CA LEU A 263 -9.51 -6.36 -5.94
C LEU A 263 -8.20 -6.65 -6.68
N PHE A 264 -8.27 -7.00 -7.97
CA PHE A 264 -7.09 -7.13 -8.82
C PHE A 264 -6.29 -5.82 -8.91
N LEU A 265 -6.96 -4.68 -9.12
CA LEU A 265 -6.32 -3.37 -9.10
C LEU A 265 -5.71 -3.04 -7.73
N ALA A 266 -6.39 -3.35 -6.63
CA ALA A 266 -5.89 -3.14 -5.28
C ALA A 266 -4.60 -3.95 -5.03
N VAL A 267 -4.55 -5.20 -5.50
CA VAL A 267 -3.34 -6.03 -5.50
C VAL A 267 -2.20 -5.33 -6.25
N LEU A 268 -2.45 -4.80 -7.45
CA LEU A 268 -1.43 -4.06 -8.21
C LEU A 268 -0.94 -2.79 -7.48
N VAL A 269 -1.86 -2.03 -6.86
CA VAL A 269 -1.51 -0.81 -6.10
C VAL A 269 -0.70 -1.14 -4.85
N SER A 270 -1.06 -2.20 -4.13
CA SER A 270 -0.28 -2.67 -2.96
C SER A 270 1.13 -3.13 -3.34
N SER A 271 1.30 -3.59 -4.58
CA SER A 271 2.58 -4.01 -5.14
C SER A 271 3.52 -2.83 -5.46
N VAL A 272 3.04 -1.58 -5.41
CA VAL A 272 3.90 -0.39 -5.44
C VAL A 272 4.43 -0.14 -4.03
N SER A 273 5.24 -1.06 -3.52
CA SER A 273 6.21 -0.68 -2.50
C SER A 273 7.32 0.03 -3.26
N CYS A 274 7.59 1.28 -2.87
CA CYS A 274 8.82 1.95 -3.26
C CYS A 274 9.96 0.98 -2.94
N SER A 275 10.74 0.62 -3.94
CA SER A 275 11.95 -0.14 -3.72
C SER A 275 12.90 0.78 -2.94
N ASP A 276 12.80 0.82 -1.62
CA ASP A 276 13.99 1.03 -0.82
C ASP A 276 14.85 -0.20 -1.12
N VAL A 277 15.86 0.01 -1.95
CA VAL A 277 17.05 -0.85 -1.97
C VAL A 277 17.45 -0.96 -0.51
N THR A 278 17.14 -2.10 0.11
CA THR A 278 17.69 -2.44 1.41
C THR A 278 19.18 -2.54 1.17
N ILE A 279 19.89 -1.44 1.41
CA ILE A 279 21.33 -1.41 1.53
C ILE A 279 21.61 -2.31 2.72
N ASP A 280 21.90 -3.58 2.44
CA ASP A 280 22.54 -4.45 3.40
C ASP A 280 23.73 -3.67 3.96
N LYS A 281 23.74 -3.60 5.29
CA LYS A 281 24.70 -2.92 6.17
C LYS A 281 25.97 -2.45 5.45
N PRO A 282 26.33 -1.15 5.51
CA PRO A 282 27.61 -0.72 4.98
C PRO A 282 28.71 -1.55 5.64
N VAL A 283 29.50 -2.25 4.81
CA VAL A 283 30.75 -2.85 5.24
C VAL A 283 31.63 -1.71 5.73
N THR A 284 31.77 -1.61 7.04
CA THR A 284 32.76 -0.75 7.67
C THR A 284 34.11 -1.40 7.40
N ILE A 285 34.83 -0.91 6.39
CA ILE A 285 36.23 -1.25 6.20
C ILE A 285 37.00 -0.36 7.17
N ASP A 286 37.30 -0.91 8.35
CA ASP A 286 38.40 -0.39 9.16
C ASP A 286 39.68 -0.57 8.36
N ILE A 287 40.23 0.53 7.86
CA ILE A 287 41.53 0.56 7.20
C ILE A 287 42.56 0.30 8.30
N LEU A 288 42.93 -0.96 8.49
CA LEU A 288 44.21 -1.44 9.04
C LEU A 288 44.19 -2.97 9.14
N GLU A 289 44.24 -3.70 8.02
CA GLU A 289 45.11 -4.88 7.96
C GLU A 289 45.44 -5.30 6.54
N SER A 290 46.70 -5.67 6.37
CA SER A 290 47.35 -6.05 5.12
C SER A 290 47.01 -7.48 4.72
N ALA A 291 47.04 -7.68 3.40
CA ALA A 291 47.47 -8.88 2.69
C ALA A 291 46.45 -9.98 2.30
N LYS A 292 46.52 -10.24 0.99
CA LYS A 292 46.49 -11.55 0.30
C LYS A 292 45.15 -11.96 -0.34
N VAL A 293 44.90 -11.42 -1.53
CA VAL A 293 43.94 -11.98 -2.49
C VAL A 293 44.60 -13.12 -3.25
N VAL A 294 44.09 -14.35 -3.06
CA VAL A 294 44.28 -15.47 -3.99
C VAL A 294 43.10 -15.45 -4.96
N ALA A 295 43.37 -15.33 -6.26
CA ALA A 295 42.35 -15.30 -7.29
C ALA A 295 41.82 -16.73 -7.61
N PRO A 296 40.50 -16.93 -7.75
CA PRO A 296 39.94 -18.15 -8.34
C PRO A 296 40.01 -18.11 -9.88
N PRO A 297 40.00 -19.28 -10.57
CA PRO A 297 40.21 -19.37 -12.01
C PRO A 297 39.02 -18.83 -12.83
N PRO A 298 39.25 -18.31 -14.06
CA PRO A 298 38.22 -17.69 -14.88
C PRO A 298 37.21 -18.70 -15.49
N PRO A 299 35.91 -18.34 -15.60
CA PRO A 299 34.91 -19.13 -16.31
C PRO A 299 35.06 -19.04 -17.85
N PRO A 300 34.54 -20.04 -18.61
CA PRO A 300 34.70 -20.14 -20.06
C PRO A 300 33.90 -19.07 -20.84
N PRO A 301 34.38 -18.63 -22.03
CA PRO A 301 33.77 -17.55 -22.80
C PRO A 301 32.46 -17.97 -23.50
N PRO A 302 31.43 -17.09 -23.55
CA PRO A 302 30.21 -17.31 -24.33
C PRO A 302 30.38 -17.04 -25.85
N PRO A 303 29.45 -17.55 -26.71
CA PRO A 303 29.61 -17.57 -28.16
C PRO A 303 29.49 -16.19 -28.84
N ILE A 304 30.31 -15.99 -29.87
CA ILE A 304 30.50 -14.77 -30.68
C ILE A 304 29.18 -14.34 -31.36
N ALA A 305 28.70 -13.13 -31.05
CA ALA A 305 27.67 -12.43 -31.81
C ALA A 305 28.30 -11.41 -32.78
N ARG A 306 27.70 -11.33 -33.97
CA ARG A 306 28.22 -10.78 -35.23
C ARG A 306 28.52 -9.27 -35.21
N LEU A 307 29.55 -8.92 -35.99
CA LEU A 307 29.92 -7.57 -36.41
C LEU A 307 28.77 -6.84 -37.12
N SER A 308 28.54 -5.59 -36.73
CA SER A 308 27.92 -4.57 -37.59
C SER A 308 28.97 -3.50 -37.89
N SER A 309 29.58 -3.61 -39.07
CA SER A 309 30.45 -2.59 -39.66
C SER A 309 29.62 -1.47 -40.28
N SER A 310 29.91 -0.22 -39.92
CA SER A 310 29.61 0.95 -40.78
C SER A 310 30.89 1.74 -40.98
N GLU A 311 31.14 2.08 -42.24
CA GLU A 311 32.39 2.61 -42.80
C GLU A 311 32.76 4.02 -42.31
N ASN A 312 34.05 4.25 -42.03
CA ASN A 312 34.83 5.29 -42.73
C ASN A 312 36.35 5.12 -42.56
N VAL A 313 37.02 5.11 -43.71
CA VAL A 313 38.45 5.28 -44.07
C VAL A 313 39.47 5.38 -42.91
N GLY A 314 40.36 4.38 -42.83
CA GLY A 314 41.66 4.47 -42.14
C GLY A 314 41.68 4.25 -40.62
N SER A 315 40.52 4.12 -39.96
CA SER A 315 40.45 3.97 -38.50
C SER A 315 40.11 2.53 -38.07
N LYS A 316 40.78 2.03 -37.03
CA LYS A 316 40.57 0.68 -36.47
C LYS A 316 39.09 0.50 -36.07
N PRO A 317 38.50 -0.70 -36.21
CA PRO A 317 37.11 -0.97 -35.85
C PRO A 317 36.84 -0.70 -34.37
N ILE A 318 35.66 -0.16 -34.06
CA ILE A 318 35.20 0.10 -32.69
C ILE A 318 34.25 -1.03 -32.27
N PHE A 319 34.49 -1.60 -31.09
CA PHE A 319 33.74 -2.71 -30.53
C PHE A 319 32.75 -2.22 -29.47
N THR A 320 31.62 -2.89 -29.35
CA THR A 320 30.60 -2.62 -28.30
C THR A 320 30.63 -3.68 -27.20
N ALA A 321 31.17 -4.87 -27.49
CA ALA A 321 31.37 -5.95 -26.55
C ALA A 321 32.72 -6.62 -26.85
N VAL A 322 33.51 -6.85 -25.80
CA VAL A 322 34.87 -7.42 -25.88
C VAL A 322 35.11 -8.43 -24.76
N GLU A 323 36.10 -9.30 -24.92
CA GLU A 323 36.50 -10.28 -23.90
C GLU A 323 36.96 -9.62 -22.60
N GLN A 324 37.67 -8.51 -22.68
CA GLN A 324 38.04 -7.69 -21.52
C GLN A 324 37.65 -6.23 -21.78
N SER A 325 36.70 -5.71 -20.99
CA SER A 325 36.25 -4.33 -21.09
C SER A 325 37.35 -3.35 -20.67
N PRO A 326 37.37 -2.13 -21.25
CA PRO A 326 38.25 -1.08 -20.78
C PRO A 326 38.05 -0.76 -19.30
N GLU A 327 39.12 -0.43 -18.58
CA GLU A 327 39.10 -0.20 -17.14
C GLU A 327 39.94 1.03 -16.76
N PHE A 328 39.42 1.91 -15.90
CA PHE A 328 40.19 3.01 -15.33
C PHE A 328 41.37 2.45 -14.50
N PHE A 329 42.53 3.13 -14.49
CA PHE A 329 43.65 2.67 -13.66
C PHE A 329 43.29 2.71 -12.18
N GLY A 330 43.42 1.57 -11.49
CA GLY A 330 42.94 1.42 -10.11
C GLY A 330 41.47 0.97 -10.00
N GLY A 331 40.83 0.67 -11.12
CA GLY A 331 39.47 0.18 -11.18
C GLY A 331 38.42 1.27 -10.96
N GLN A 332 37.18 0.83 -10.76
CA GLN A 332 36.02 1.72 -10.64
C GLN A 332 36.11 2.66 -9.42
N THR A 333 36.70 2.21 -8.31
CA THR A 333 36.83 3.03 -7.09
C THR A 333 37.67 4.28 -7.31
N GLU A 334 38.83 4.16 -7.96
CA GLU A 334 39.69 5.30 -8.26
C GLU A 334 39.06 6.22 -9.33
N MET A 335 38.26 5.66 -10.25
CA MET A 335 37.47 6.45 -11.19
C MET A 335 36.47 7.36 -10.46
N TYR A 336 35.74 6.85 -9.47
CA TYR A 336 34.81 7.67 -8.68
C TYR A 336 35.51 8.75 -7.87
N LYS A 337 36.66 8.42 -7.28
CA LYS A 337 37.49 9.37 -6.56
C LYS A 337 37.98 10.49 -7.48
N TYR A 338 38.43 10.14 -8.68
CA TYR A 338 38.81 11.11 -9.71
C TYR A 338 37.62 12.00 -10.08
N LEU A 339 36.45 11.43 -10.34
CA LEU A 339 35.24 12.19 -10.65
C LEU A 339 34.89 13.15 -9.52
N GLY A 340 34.82 12.70 -8.27
CA GLY A 340 34.47 13.54 -7.13
C GLY A 340 35.46 14.68 -6.85
N GLN A 341 36.73 14.53 -7.23
CA GLN A 341 37.75 15.58 -7.09
C GLN A 341 37.75 16.58 -8.24
N ASN A 342 37.31 16.16 -9.43
CA ASN A 342 37.45 16.96 -10.65
C ASN A 342 36.13 17.51 -11.18
N ILE A 343 34.98 16.99 -10.75
CA ILE A 343 33.66 17.47 -11.18
C ILE A 343 33.25 18.71 -10.39
N GLN A 344 32.75 19.72 -11.09
CA GLN A 344 32.25 20.95 -10.51
C GLN A 344 30.77 21.10 -10.78
N TYR A 345 29.95 21.22 -9.73
CA TYR A 345 28.52 21.42 -9.92
C TYR A 345 28.26 22.83 -10.48
N PRO A 346 27.69 22.98 -11.70
CA PRO A 346 27.46 24.29 -12.30
C PRO A 346 26.55 25.17 -11.45
N ALA A 347 26.89 26.46 -11.32
CA ALA A 347 26.14 27.40 -10.48
C ALA A 347 24.67 27.57 -10.93
N ASP A 348 24.39 27.44 -12.23
CA ASP A 348 23.03 27.52 -12.77
C ASP A 348 22.17 26.34 -12.32
N ALA A 349 22.73 25.13 -12.31
CA ALA A 349 22.06 23.93 -11.82
C ALA A 349 21.85 23.97 -10.30
N GLN A 350 22.80 24.52 -9.55
CA GLN A 350 22.65 24.77 -8.10
C GLN A 350 21.51 25.75 -7.81
N ARG A 351 21.49 26.92 -8.50
CA ARG A 351 20.44 27.94 -8.31
C ARG A 351 19.04 27.43 -8.68
N ALA A 352 18.96 26.53 -9.65
CA ALA A 352 17.71 25.95 -10.13
C ALA A 352 17.28 24.68 -9.37
N ASN A 353 18.02 24.23 -8.35
CA ASN A 353 17.79 22.97 -7.63
C ASN A 353 17.69 21.73 -8.54
N VAL A 354 18.46 21.71 -9.64
CA VAL A 354 18.41 20.63 -10.64
C VAL A 354 19.34 19.51 -10.22
N SER A 355 18.80 18.31 -9.99
CA SER A 355 19.54 17.08 -9.71
C SER A 355 19.18 16.00 -10.74
N GLY A 356 20.11 15.09 -11.06
CA GLY A 356 19.86 14.01 -12.00
C GLY A 356 21.11 13.28 -12.49
N LYS A 357 20.94 12.43 -13.51
CA LYS A 357 22.02 11.62 -14.09
C LYS A 357 22.30 12.07 -15.53
N VAL A 358 23.56 12.40 -15.82
CA VAL A 358 24.07 12.65 -17.17
C VAL A 358 24.75 11.39 -17.68
N PHE A 359 24.31 10.88 -18.83
CA PHE A 359 24.90 9.70 -19.46
C PHE A 359 25.86 10.14 -20.58
N VAL A 360 27.14 9.86 -20.38
CA VAL A 360 28.20 10.19 -21.34
C VAL A 360 28.65 8.93 -22.05
N LYS A 361 28.71 8.97 -23.38
CA LYS A 361 29.27 7.93 -24.23
C LYS A 361 30.62 8.39 -24.77
N PHE A 362 31.64 7.56 -24.68
CA PHE A 362 32.96 7.84 -25.24
C PHE A 362 33.62 6.58 -25.76
N ILE A 363 34.72 6.74 -26.49
CA ILE A 363 35.54 5.64 -27.00
C ILE A 363 36.80 5.57 -26.15
N VAL A 364 37.11 4.40 -25.60
CA VAL A 364 38.45 4.12 -25.11
C VAL A 364 39.26 3.58 -26.29
N GLU A 365 40.28 4.33 -26.67
CA GLU A 365 41.20 3.99 -27.76
C GLU A 365 42.10 2.81 -27.35
N ASP A 366 42.77 2.19 -28.32
CA ASP A 366 43.60 1.01 -28.07
C ASP A 366 44.93 1.31 -27.34
N ASP A 367 45.29 2.59 -27.24
CA ASP A 367 46.35 3.13 -26.37
C ASP A 367 45.84 3.57 -24.98
N GLY A 368 44.53 3.42 -24.74
CA GLY A 368 43.87 3.83 -23.50
C GLY A 368 43.46 5.29 -23.44
N SER A 369 43.74 6.10 -24.47
CA SER A 369 43.25 7.48 -24.51
C SER A 369 41.73 7.53 -24.70
N ILE A 370 41.11 8.64 -24.31
CA ILE A 370 39.66 8.84 -24.46
C ILE A 370 39.39 9.65 -25.70
N GLY A 371 38.63 9.07 -26.62
CA GLY A 371 38.17 9.68 -27.86
C GLY A 371 36.65 9.86 -27.89
N ASN A 372 36.19 10.73 -28.80
CA ASN A 372 34.79 10.92 -29.17
C ASN A 372 33.76 10.91 -28.01
N VAL A 373 33.87 11.90 -27.13
CA VAL A 373 32.98 12.07 -25.95
C VAL A 373 31.71 12.80 -26.35
N GLU A 374 30.56 12.16 -26.14
CA GLU A 374 29.21 12.62 -26.49
C GLU A 374 28.25 12.42 -25.32
N VAL A 375 27.28 13.31 -25.12
CA VAL A 375 26.23 13.15 -24.12
C VAL A 375 25.02 12.47 -24.76
N MET A 376 24.64 11.30 -24.25
CA MET A 376 23.50 10.54 -24.74
C MET A 376 22.19 11.02 -24.12
N LYS A 377 22.24 11.38 -22.83
CA LYS A 377 21.09 11.88 -22.07
C LYS A 377 21.60 12.82 -21.01
N GLY A 378 21.33 14.11 -21.20
CA GLY A 378 21.73 15.18 -20.31
C GLY A 378 20.64 15.60 -19.33
N ILE A 379 21.01 16.48 -18.41
CA ILE A 379 20.09 17.18 -17.51
C ILE A 379 20.08 18.69 -17.76
N GLY A 380 20.96 19.19 -18.62
CA GLY A 380 21.09 20.61 -18.94
C GLY A 380 21.74 21.43 -17.82
N PHE A 381 21.52 22.75 -17.83
CA PHE A 381 22.01 23.69 -16.81
C PHE A 381 23.54 23.67 -16.60
N GLY A 382 24.31 23.40 -17.65
CA GLY A 382 25.77 23.34 -17.61
C GLY A 382 26.34 21.98 -17.18
N CYS A 383 25.49 21.03 -16.74
CA CYS A 383 25.94 19.75 -16.19
C CYS A 383 26.46 18.81 -17.29
N ASP A 384 25.96 18.99 -18.51
CA ASP A 384 26.32 18.17 -19.68
C ASP A 384 27.70 18.57 -20.19
N GLU A 385 27.97 19.87 -20.26
CA GLU A 385 29.25 20.46 -20.64
C GLU A 385 30.34 20.10 -19.63
N GLU A 386 30.01 20.17 -18.34
CA GLU A 386 30.92 19.78 -17.27
C GLU A 386 31.23 18.29 -17.32
N ALA A 387 30.23 17.45 -17.53
CA ALA A 387 30.42 16.00 -17.70
C ALA A 387 31.39 15.72 -18.85
N ILE A 388 31.20 16.36 -20.01
CA ILE A 388 32.11 16.24 -21.15
C ILE A 388 33.53 16.68 -20.78
N ARG A 389 33.69 17.81 -20.08
CA ARG A 389 35.01 18.36 -19.68
C ARG A 389 35.76 17.36 -18.80
N VAL A 390 35.10 16.81 -17.79
CA VAL A 390 35.73 15.88 -16.85
C VAL A 390 36.15 14.60 -17.56
N VAL A 391 35.25 14.01 -18.38
CA VAL A 391 35.57 12.79 -19.14
C VAL A 391 36.73 13.01 -20.11
N LYS A 392 36.77 14.14 -20.83
CA LYS A 392 37.89 14.46 -21.72
C LYS A 392 39.23 14.64 -20.99
N SER A 393 39.19 15.04 -19.72
CA SER A 393 40.39 15.27 -18.91
C SER A 393 40.91 14.03 -18.18
N MET A 394 40.18 12.92 -18.22
CA MET A 394 40.59 11.70 -17.52
C MET A 394 41.96 11.20 -18.00
N PRO A 395 42.75 10.57 -17.11
CA PRO A 395 43.97 9.88 -17.50
C PRO A 395 43.65 8.74 -18.47
N ARG A 396 44.68 8.20 -19.13
CA ARG A 396 44.53 7.01 -19.97
C ARG A 396 43.92 5.87 -19.16
N TRP A 397 43.16 5.01 -19.81
CA TRP A 397 42.56 3.79 -19.26
C TRP A 397 43.38 2.58 -19.67
N LYS A 398 43.12 1.44 -19.03
CA LYS A 398 43.46 0.15 -19.62
C LYS A 398 42.53 -0.07 -20.82
N PRO A 399 43.06 -0.28 -22.03
CA PRO A 399 42.24 -0.49 -23.22
C PRO A 399 41.51 -1.82 -23.15
N GLY A 400 40.42 -1.94 -23.89
CA GLY A 400 39.71 -3.20 -24.03
C GLY A 400 40.53 -4.21 -24.85
N VAL A 401 40.43 -5.49 -24.53
CA VAL A 401 41.16 -6.57 -25.22
C VAL A 401 40.17 -7.49 -25.91
N GLN A 402 40.42 -7.75 -27.20
CA GLN A 402 39.71 -8.73 -28.00
C GLN A 402 40.72 -9.59 -28.76
N ASN A 403 40.63 -10.92 -28.65
CA ASN A 403 41.54 -11.85 -29.31
C ASN A 403 43.02 -11.55 -28.99
N GLY A 404 43.29 -11.16 -27.74
CA GLY A 404 44.64 -10.81 -27.26
C GLY A 404 45.23 -9.51 -27.82
N LYS A 405 44.45 -8.68 -28.52
CA LYS A 405 44.87 -7.36 -29.01
C LYS A 405 44.05 -6.26 -28.37
N ASN A 406 44.69 -5.13 -28.09
CA ASN A 406 44.00 -3.93 -27.66
C ASN A 406 43.12 -3.42 -28.80
N VAL A 407 41.88 -3.06 -28.48
CA VAL A 407 40.89 -2.59 -29.44
C VAL A 407 40.17 -1.36 -28.91
N ARG A 408 39.59 -0.59 -29.82
CA ARG A 408 38.79 0.59 -29.50
C ARG A 408 37.40 0.13 -29.04
N VAL A 409 36.91 0.64 -27.92
CA VAL A 409 35.64 0.17 -27.34
C VAL A 409 34.76 1.34 -26.91
N TYR A 410 33.46 1.25 -27.19
CA TYR A 410 32.48 2.19 -26.64
C TYR A 410 32.28 1.96 -25.14
N TYR A 411 32.31 3.04 -24.37
CA TYR A 411 32.02 3.05 -22.95
C TYR A 411 30.94 4.08 -22.63
N ASN A 412 29.94 3.66 -21.85
CA ASN A 412 28.87 4.53 -21.38
C ASN A 412 29.01 4.72 -19.87
N MET A 413 29.10 5.97 -19.43
CA MET A 413 29.31 6.30 -18.03
C MET A 413 28.20 7.24 -17.52
N PRO A 414 27.47 6.84 -16.47
CA PRO A 414 26.55 7.73 -15.77
C PRO A 414 27.32 8.60 -14.77
N ILE A 415 27.06 9.91 -14.80
CA ILE A 415 27.55 10.90 -13.85
C ILE A 415 26.35 11.48 -13.11
N VAL A 416 26.35 11.42 -11.78
CA VAL A 416 25.21 11.83 -10.95
C VAL A 416 25.50 13.19 -10.31
N TYR A 417 24.56 14.11 -10.48
CA TYR A 417 24.53 15.42 -9.81
C TYR A 417 23.41 15.41 -8.78
N ARG A 418 23.73 15.65 -7.51
CA ARG A 418 22.77 15.76 -6.42
C ARG A 418 23.10 16.93 -5.51
N LEU A 419 22.09 17.72 -5.16
CA LEU A 419 22.18 18.77 -4.14
C LEU A 419 21.74 18.19 -2.79
N ASP A 420 22.36 18.66 -1.71
CA ASP A 420 22.08 18.24 -0.33
C ASP A 420 20.83 18.87 0.28
#